data_AF-A0AAD5RR43-F1
#
_entry.id   AF-A0AAD5RR43-F1
#
_cell.length_a   1.000
_cell.length_b   1.000
_cell.length_c   1.000
_cell.angle_alpha   90.00
_cell.angle_beta   90.00
_cell.angle_gamma   90.00
#
_symmetry.space_group_name_H-M   'P 1'
#
loop_
_entity.id
_entity.type
_entity.pdbx_description
1 polymer ?
#
loop_
_entity_poly.entity_id
_entity_poly.type
_entity_poly.pdbx_seq_one_letter_code
_entity_poly.pdbx_strand_id
1 'polypeptide(L)'
;MEDPAGHITKKRDRTNENFRRAVENAMRRWDGISHRYQTDVYVSVRRRGRYFEYTSLDSPSWPTPAVEISKNYPLPIKKRPVDFMRRRRLAKRNKDARPIVDGGDPPRLARETALGSLIIPDCDQKRDQRGHESGTQWDEFRALGPKNMTGFGPMSGVDEARGSHFVPSIADVAKCPASASSATPHHLPGGIASRTASMSNQATPDDLFSKEVLRLRAEYEHRRVITNLYPPGGRPHLELDLQRGDKSYMTYWFDDGTKYGQCVRIFDVPGTLSGDILRLYRKLPSISGHFEIDGDNIRPLDRCLDHPEIIEDDSEDVSELVSKLPLVCVNAAKHFVKKGKYRSEIENLIRCQGGSVPGHPLSPHVIQLLGRSADGQLVFEKLSSSARTLGRFSSLAFYKSWILQLIDALDCLHSVGIVHRDLRADNLLFSDDGERLVVCDLESRWGKRSAPEVAFQGGLEDSGWTPKSDIYDIGNCVKSMVYANGPITHFIEWPVPPPLEAIVEACICPRPEERPTLADLRIMVGEIQT
;
A
#
# COMPACT_ATOMS: atom_id res chain seq x y z
N MET A 1 -40.66 -35.49 62.86
CA MET A 1 -39.82 -34.34 62.47
C MET A 1 -39.59 -34.46 60.98
N GLU A 2 -40.43 -33.80 60.21
CA GLU A 2 -40.21 -33.60 58.77
C GLU A 2 -39.90 -32.12 58.58
N ASP A 3 -38.79 -31.82 57.90
CA ASP A 3 -38.47 -30.50 57.38
C ASP A 3 -38.18 -30.67 55.88
N PRO A 4 -39.02 -30.11 54.96
CA PRO A 4 -38.88 -30.28 53.53
C PRO A 4 -38.16 -29.09 52.87
N ALA A 5 -37.53 -29.40 51.73
CA ALA A 5 -37.05 -28.47 50.69
C ALA A 5 -35.68 -27.78 50.88
N GLY A 6 -34.60 -28.54 50.63
CA GLY A 6 -33.33 -27.98 50.16
C GLY A 6 -33.46 -27.40 48.74
N HIS A 7 -33.65 -26.09 48.64
CA HIS A 7 -33.72 -25.36 47.37
C HIS A 7 -32.30 -25.21 46.75
N ILE A 8 -31.97 -26.03 45.75
CA ILE A 8 -30.77 -25.82 44.92
C ILE A 8 -31.07 -24.73 43.89
N THR A 9 -30.62 -23.50 44.14
CA THR A 9 -30.71 -22.41 43.17
C THR A 9 -29.81 -22.70 41.96
N LYS A 10 -30.38 -23.00 40.79
CA LYS A 10 -29.65 -23.08 39.52
C LYS A 10 -28.98 -21.73 39.23
N LYS A 11 -27.64 -21.71 39.13
CA LYS A 11 -26.88 -20.52 38.71
C LYS A 11 -27.44 -19.98 37.38
N ARG A 12 -27.75 -18.68 37.35
CA ARG A 12 -28.27 -17.95 36.18
C ARG A 12 -27.33 -18.11 34.97
N ASP A 13 -27.86 -18.53 33.82
CA ASP A 13 -27.11 -18.55 32.55
C ASP A 13 -26.83 -17.11 32.08
N ARG A 14 -25.56 -16.69 32.17
CA ARG A 14 -25.08 -15.37 31.76
C ARG A 14 -24.44 -15.35 30.38
N THR A 15 -24.59 -16.40 29.59
CA THR A 15 -23.91 -16.55 28.28
C THR A 15 -24.21 -15.40 27.31
N ASN A 16 -25.44 -14.88 27.32
CA ASN A 16 -25.83 -13.76 26.45
C ASN A 16 -25.28 -12.41 26.94
N GLU A 17 -25.16 -12.24 28.26
CA GLU A 17 -24.59 -11.04 28.88
C GLU A 17 -23.08 -10.99 28.65
N ASN A 18 -22.40 -12.12 28.89
CA ASN A 18 -20.97 -12.27 28.65
C ASN A 18 -20.60 -12.02 27.19
N PHE A 19 -21.42 -12.49 26.24
CA PHE A 19 -21.20 -12.24 24.82
C PHE A 19 -21.36 -10.78 24.44
N ARG A 20 -22.43 -10.11 24.90
CA ARG A 20 -22.62 -8.67 24.63
C ARG A 20 -21.42 -7.87 25.13
N ARG A 21 -20.99 -8.16 26.38
CA ARG A 21 -19.81 -7.52 26.97
C ARG A 21 -18.53 -7.81 26.18
N ALA A 22 -18.37 -9.02 25.64
CA ALA A 22 -17.22 -9.37 24.82
C ALA A 22 -17.22 -8.63 23.46
N VAL A 23 -18.39 -8.51 22.81
CA VAL A 23 -18.55 -7.77 21.55
C VAL A 23 -18.28 -6.29 21.77
N GLU A 24 -18.85 -5.68 22.83
CA GLU A 24 -18.59 -4.27 23.19
C GLU A 24 -17.11 -4.00 23.48
N ASN A 25 -16.44 -4.90 24.21
CA ASN A 25 -15.01 -4.76 24.48
C ASN A 25 -14.16 -4.90 23.21
N ALA A 26 -14.57 -5.75 22.26
CA ALA A 26 -13.90 -5.86 20.98
C ALA A 26 -14.11 -4.58 20.14
N MET A 27 -15.34 -4.06 20.07
CA MET A 27 -15.66 -2.81 19.38
C MET A 27 -14.83 -1.64 19.94
N ARG A 28 -14.71 -1.50 21.26
CA ARG A 28 -13.83 -0.48 21.88
C ARG A 28 -12.35 -0.63 21.51
N ARG A 29 -11.87 -1.85 21.27
CA ARG A 29 -10.50 -2.07 20.80
C ARG A 29 -10.33 -1.68 19.33
N TRP A 30 -11.32 -1.97 18.50
CA TRP A 30 -11.34 -1.57 17.10
C TRP A 30 -11.42 -0.06 16.94
N ASP A 31 -12.20 0.61 17.79
CA ASP A 31 -12.25 2.07 17.92
C ASP A 31 -10.88 2.66 18.31
N GLY A 32 -10.22 2.07 19.30
CA GLY A 32 -8.85 2.45 19.65
C GLY A 32 -7.84 2.26 18.52
N ILE A 33 -7.98 1.21 17.70
CA ILE A 33 -7.15 0.99 16.50
C ILE A 33 -7.44 2.05 15.43
N SER A 34 -8.72 2.36 15.20
CA SER A 34 -9.14 3.38 14.24
C SER A 34 -8.53 4.74 14.60
N HIS A 35 -8.65 5.16 15.86
CA HIS A 35 -8.04 6.40 16.35
C HIS A 35 -6.52 6.40 16.31
N ARG A 36 -5.88 5.32 16.77
CA ARG A 36 -4.40 5.25 16.90
C ARG A 36 -3.70 5.20 15.55
N TYR A 37 -4.26 4.45 14.61
CA TYR A 37 -3.62 4.20 13.32
C TYR A 37 -4.32 4.89 12.16
N GLN A 38 -5.31 5.74 12.44
CA GLN A 38 -6.10 6.48 11.45
C GLN A 38 -6.66 5.55 10.36
N THR A 39 -7.23 4.43 10.77
CA THR A 39 -7.78 3.41 9.88
C THR A 39 -9.30 3.41 9.89
N ASP A 40 -9.90 3.21 8.72
CA ASP A 40 -11.35 3.01 8.59
C ASP A 40 -11.67 1.54 8.89
N VAL A 41 -12.53 1.31 9.87
CA VAL A 41 -12.83 -0.01 10.41
C VAL A 41 -14.33 -0.27 10.33
N TYR A 42 -14.67 -1.40 9.71
CA TYR A 42 -16.02 -1.96 9.75
C TYR A 42 -15.98 -3.37 10.31
N VAL A 43 -16.82 -3.65 11.30
CA VAL A 43 -16.94 -4.97 11.93
C VAL A 43 -18.41 -5.34 12.03
N SER A 44 -18.79 -6.50 11.49
CA SER A 44 -20.13 -7.07 11.65
C SER A 44 -20.04 -8.44 12.32
N VAL A 45 -20.75 -8.62 13.42
CA VAL A 45 -20.82 -9.88 14.19
C VAL A 45 -22.24 -10.42 14.15
N ARG A 46 -22.42 -11.63 13.64
CA ARG A 46 -23.72 -12.31 13.61
C ARG A 46 -23.82 -13.41 14.66
N ARG A 47 -24.82 -13.37 15.54
CA ARG A 47 -25.16 -14.45 16.48
C ARG A 47 -26.66 -14.70 16.53
N ARG A 48 -27.08 -15.95 16.29
CA ARG A 48 -28.50 -16.37 16.34
C ARG A 48 -29.44 -15.44 15.55
N GLY A 49 -29.03 -15.05 14.34
CA GLY A 49 -29.80 -14.17 13.46
C GLY A 49 -29.75 -12.68 13.80
N ARG A 50 -29.11 -12.26 14.90
CA ARG A 50 -28.90 -10.85 15.23
C ARG A 50 -27.51 -10.37 14.79
N TYR A 51 -27.46 -9.16 14.24
CA TYR A 51 -26.24 -8.49 13.84
C TYR A 51 -25.85 -7.45 14.89
N PHE A 52 -24.54 -7.34 15.13
CA PHE A 52 -23.91 -6.32 15.96
C PHE A 52 -22.84 -5.68 15.09
N GLU A 53 -23.00 -4.39 14.80
CA GLU A 53 -22.17 -3.69 13.83
C GLU A 53 -21.45 -2.53 14.50
N TYR A 54 -20.22 -2.30 14.05
CA TYR A 54 -19.41 -1.16 14.38
C TYR A 54 -18.84 -0.61 13.07
N THR A 55 -18.96 0.71 12.90
CA THR A 55 -18.35 1.46 11.81
C THR A 55 -17.61 2.65 12.40
N SER A 56 -16.40 2.91 11.95
CA SER A 56 -15.66 4.13 12.29
C SER A 56 -16.07 5.34 11.44
N LEU A 57 -16.84 5.12 10.37
CA LEU A 57 -17.30 6.15 9.45
C LEU A 57 -18.82 6.12 9.31
N ASP A 58 -19.44 7.30 9.38
CA ASP A 58 -20.86 7.52 9.10
C ASP A 58 -21.07 7.93 7.63
N SER A 59 -20.59 7.12 6.69
CA SER A 59 -20.76 7.36 5.24
C SER A 59 -21.73 6.36 4.62
N PRO A 60 -22.68 6.80 3.76
CA PRO A 60 -23.62 5.90 3.09
C PRO A 60 -22.95 4.98 2.05
N SER A 61 -21.72 5.28 1.60
CA SER A 61 -20.92 4.43 0.72
C SER A 61 -19.99 3.47 1.50
N TRP A 62 -20.10 3.42 2.83
CA TRP A 62 -19.27 2.60 3.72
C TRP A 62 -20.13 1.67 4.61
N PRO A 63 -19.73 0.40 4.80
CA PRO A 63 -18.59 -0.28 4.19
C PRO A 63 -18.76 -0.46 2.69
N THR A 64 -17.67 -0.35 1.95
CA THR A 64 -17.66 -0.58 0.50
C THR A 64 -18.25 -1.96 0.17
N PRO A 65 -19.19 -2.09 -0.77
CA PRO A 65 -19.78 -3.37 -1.14
C PRO A 65 -18.72 -4.39 -1.56
N ALA A 66 -18.94 -5.68 -1.24
CA ALA A 66 -17.97 -6.75 -1.51
C ALA A 66 -17.54 -6.84 -3.00
N VAL A 67 -18.45 -6.49 -3.92
CA VAL A 67 -18.21 -6.46 -5.37
C VAL A 67 -17.23 -5.35 -5.77
N GLU A 68 -17.29 -4.19 -5.12
CA GLU A 68 -16.35 -3.09 -5.35
C GLU A 68 -15.02 -3.36 -4.67
N ILE A 69 -15.06 -3.88 -3.44
CA ILE A 69 -13.89 -4.35 -2.70
C ILE A 69 -13.07 -5.38 -3.51
N SER A 70 -13.73 -6.27 -4.27
CA SER A 70 -13.04 -7.24 -5.13
C SER A 70 -12.41 -6.67 -6.41
N LYS A 71 -12.71 -5.42 -6.76
CA LYS A 71 -12.11 -4.70 -7.89
C LYS A 71 -10.89 -3.88 -7.48
N ASN A 72 -10.63 -3.74 -6.18
CA ASN A 72 -9.48 -2.99 -5.66
C ASN A 72 -8.19 -3.79 -5.82
N TYR A 73 -7.10 -3.09 -6.14
CA TYR A 73 -5.75 -3.65 -6.14
C TYR A 73 -4.86 -2.87 -5.16
N PRO A 74 -4.11 -3.55 -4.26
CA PRO A 74 -4.08 -5.00 -4.08
C PRO A 74 -5.42 -5.54 -3.55
N LEU A 75 -5.69 -6.82 -3.83
CA LEU A 75 -6.92 -7.47 -3.38
C LEU A 75 -6.99 -7.45 -1.83
N PRO A 76 -8.19 -7.23 -1.26
CA PRO A 76 -8.37 -7.10 0.18
C PRO A 76 -7.94 -8.33 0.97
N ILE A 77 -7.31 -8.07 2.12
CA ILE A 77 -6.78 -9.11 2.97
C ILE A 77 -7.86 -9.79 3.82
N LYS A 78 -8.26 -11.02 3.45
CA LYS A 78 -9.27 -11.83 4.17
C LYS A 78 -8.68 -12.87 5.13
N LYS A 79 -8.76 -12.60 6.44
CA LYS A 79 -8.31 -13.53 7.49
C LYS A 79 -9.38 -14.51 7.94
N ARG A 80 -9.01 -15.79 8.09
CA ARG A 80 -9.85 -16.90 8.58
C ARG A 80 -9.35 -17.41 9.93
N PRO A 81 -10.18 -18.11 10.73
CA PRO A 81 -9.76 -18.64 12.04
C PRO A 81 -8.46 -19.46 12.03
N VAL A 82 -8.18 -20.20 10.95
CA VAL A 82 -6.95 -20.99 10.77
C VAL A 82 -5.67 -20.14 10.84
N ASP A 83 -5.74 -18.87 10.43
CA ASP A 83 -4.58 -17.95 10.40
C ASP A 83 -4.14 -17.53 11.80
N PHE A 84 -5.05 -17.59 12.77
CA PHE A 84 -4.80 -17.22 14.15
C PHE A 84 -4.40 -18.42 15.03
N MET A 85 -4.64 -19.65 14.56
CA MET A 85 -4.32 -20.86 15.33
C MET A 85 -2.81 -21.13 15.46
N ARG A 86 -1.98 -20.71 14.49
CA ARG A 86 -0.51 -20.89 14.55
C ARG A 86 0.15 -20.08 15.68
N ARG A 87 -0.32 -18.85 15.96
CA ARG A 87 0.21 -17.99 17.04
C ARG A 87 -0.03 -18.56 18.44
N ARG A 88 -1.14 -19.28 18.64
CA ARG A 88 -1.48 -19.88 19.94
C ARG A 88 -0.55 -21.02 20.35
N ARG A 89 0.04 -21.74 19.38
CA ARG A 89 1.03 -22.81 19.65
C ARG A 89 2.39 -22.24 20.08
N LEU A 90 2.85 -21.14 19.47
CA LEU A 90 4.08 -20.45 19.89
C LEU A 90 3.95 -19.80 21.29
N ALA A 91 2.82 -19.16 21.58
CA ALA A 91 2.59 -18.51 22.88
C ALA A 91 2.49 -19.51 24.05
N LYS A 92 2.07 -20.76 23.79
CA LYS A 92 2.06 -21.83 24.80
C LYS A 92 3.48 -22.34 25.10
N ARG A 93 4.30 -22.47 24.05
CA ARG A 93 5.70 -22.94 24.13
C ARG A 93 6.62 -21.98 24.90
N ASN A 94 6.38 -20.66 24.82
CA ASN A 94 7.12 -19.65 25.62
C ASN A 94 6.71 -19.59 27.10
N LYS A 95 5.55 -20.16 27.51
CA LYS A 95 5.16 -20.20 28.93
C LYS A 95 5.80 -21.36 29.70
N ASP A 96 6.20 -22.40 28.99
CA ASP A 96 6.79 -23.62 29.58
C ASP A 96 8.32 -23.51 29.70
N ALA A 97 8.95 -22.51 29.09
CA ALA A 97 10.36 -22.18 29.26
C ALA A 97 10.53 -21.15 30.39
N ARG A 98 10.59 -21.61 31.64
CA ARG A 98 11.18 -20.81 32.73
C ARG A 98 12.65 -21.20 32.88
N PRO A 99 13.57 -20.25 33.12
CA PRO A 99 14.95 -20.58 33.42
C PRO A 99 15.03 -21.24 34.80
N ILE A 100 15.75 -22.35 34.88
CA ILE A 100 16.22 -22.94 36.13
C ILE A 100 17.24 -21.95 36.70
N VAL A 101 16.88 -21.25 37.78
CA VAL A 101 17.82 -20.41 38.54
C VAL A 101 18.33 -21.27 39.68
N ASP A 102 19.62 -21.61 39.61
CA ASP A 102 20.34 -22.32 40.66
C ASP A 102 20.62 -21.37 41.84
N GLY A 103 20.57 -21.92 43.05
CA GLY A 103 20.44 -21.18 44.30
C GLY A 103 21.68 -20.41 44.76
N GLY A 104 21.43 -19.30 45.46
CA GLY A 104 22.42 -18.56 46.25
C GLY A 104 21.74 -17.41 47.00
N ASP A 105 21.48 -17.60 48.29
CA ASP A 105 20.85 -16.61 49.18
C ASP A 105 21.81 -15.44 49.57
N PRO A 106 21.26 -14.29 50.01
CA PRO A 106 21.95 -12.98 50.04
C PRO A 106 22.48 -12.60 51.44
N PRO A 107 23.33 -11.55 51.58
CA PRO A 107 23.56 -10.92 52.86
C PRO A 107 22.73 -9.64 53.05
N ARG A 108 22.11 -9.56 54.24
CA ARG A 108 21.42 -8.41 54.84
C ARG A 108 22.41 -7.49 55.56
N LEU A 109 22.26 -6.18 55.42
CA LEU A 109 22.68 -5.11 56.34
C LEU A 109 22.10 -3.78 55.78
N ALA A 110 21.67 -2.77 56.53
CA ALA A 110 21.10 -2.60 57.85
C ALA A 110 20.33 -1.26 57.80
N ARG A 111 19.35 -1.09 58.68
CA ARG A 111 18.56 0.14 58.86
C ARG A 111 19.42 1.27 59.41
N GLU A 112 19.13 2.51 59.02
CA GLU A 112 19.19 3.65 59.95
C GLU A 112 18.19 4.75 59.57
N THR A 113 17.62 5.32 60.62
CA THR A 113 16.47 6.23 60.74
C THR A 113 16.90 7.68 60.89
N ALA A 114 16.12 8.63 60.37
CA ALA A 114 15.96 9.93 61.02
C ALA A 114 14.61 10.59 60.64
N LEU A 115 13.88 10.99 61.69
CA LEU A 115 12.63 11.75 61.69
C LEU A 115 12.85 13.23 61.38
N GLY A 116 11.79 13.87 60.86
CA GLY A 116 11.65 15.33 60.82
C GLY A 116 10.32 15.77 60.21
N SER A 117 9.28 15.82 61.02
CA SER A 117 7.93 16.32 60.70
C SER A 117 7.84 17.84 60.63
N LEU A 118 7.11 18.41 59.65
CA LEU A 118 6.15 19.51 59.87
C LEU A 118 5.26 19.81 58.64
N ILE A 119 3.94 19.59 58.81
CA ILE A 119 2.76 20.42 58.46
C ILE A 119 2.58 20.98 57.02
N ILE A 120 1.42 20.64 56.42
CA ILE A 120 0.82 21.07 55.15
C ILE A 120 0.08 22.43 55.34
N PRO A 121 -0.09 23.28 54.29
CA PRO A 121 -1.36 23.25 53.55
C PRO A 121 -1.22 23.39 52.01
N ASP A 122 -2.23 22.84 51.32
CA ASP A 122 -2.46 22.73 49.87
C ASP A 122 -2.29 24.02 49.06
N CYS A 123 -1.74 23.92 47.83
CA CYS A 123 -2.53 23.86 46.58
C CYS A 123 -1.61 24.12 45.35
N ASP A 124 -1.86 23.33 44.30
CA ASP A 124 -1.55 23.59 42.89
C ASP A 124 -0.11 23.56 42.32
N GLN A 125 -0.04 22.88 41.17
CA GLN A 125 0.96 22.90 40.09
C GLN A 125 2.30 22.12 40.21
N LYS A 126 2.36 21.11 39.32
CA LYS A 126 3.46 20.74 38.40
C LYS A 126 4.64 19.86 38.88
N ARG A 127 4.69 18.71 38.18
CA ARG A 127 5.83 18.09 37.47
C ARG A 127 6.89 17.26 38.24
N ASP A 128 6.86 15.97 37.90
CA ASP A 128 7.86 15.25 37.10
C ASP A 128 8.82 14.23 37.73
N GLN A 129 8.90 13.09 37.00
CA GLN A 129 10.10 12.36 36.57
C GLN A 129 10.68 11.20 37.42
N ARG A 130 10.40 9.97 36.95
CA ARG A 130 11.33 9.00 36.29
C ARG A 130 10.69 7.59 36.35
N GLY A 131 10.71 6.73 35.34
CA GLY A 131 11.63 6.64 34.22
C GLY A 131 11.00 6.82 32.84
N HIS A 132 11.69 7.63 32.06
CA HIS A 132 11.69 7.59 30.61
C HIS A 132 12.20 6.23 30.13
N GLU A 133 11.34 5.47 29.45
CA GLU A 133 11.78 4.71 28.29
C GLU A 133 11.35 5.51 27.07
N SER A 134 12.30 6.26 26.53
CA SER A 134 12.20 6.92 25.23
C SER A 134 12.27 5.85 24.14
N GLY A 135 11.13 5.23 23.85
CA GLY A 135 10.90 4.50 22.60
C GLY A 135 10.23 5.46 21.62
N THR A 136 11.00 6.04 20.71
CA THR A 136 10.46 6.88 19.63
C THR A 136 9.71 6.01 18.63
N GLN A 137 8.57 6.52 18.19
CA GLN A 137 7.62 5.90 17.28
C GLN A 137 8.10 5.97 15.82
N TRP A 138 9.31 5.48 15.56
CA TRP A 138 9.85 5.19 14.23
C TRP A 138 10.27 3.71 14.06
N ASP A 139 10.35 2.95 15.16
CA ASP A 139 10.76 1.54 15.13
C ASP A 139 9.64 0.53 14.77
N GLU A 140 8.39 0.97 14.57
CA GLU A 140 7.28 0.06 14.18
C GLU A 140 6.78 0.23 12.73
N PHE A 141 7.22 1.25 11.98
CA PHE A 141 6.72 1.51 10.62
C PHE A 141 7.64 1.08 9.46
N ARG A 142 8.90 0.70 9.71
CA ARG A 142 9.70 -0.09 8.74
C ARG A 142 9.42 -1.60 8.79
N ALA A 143 8.67 -2.07 9.78
CA ALA A 143 8.39 -3.50 10.00
C ALA A 143 7.23 -4.10 9.16
N LEU A 144 6.69 -3.35 8.19
CA LEU A 144 5.55 -3.78 7.36
C LEU A 144 5.89 -3.82 5.87
N GLY A 145 6.88 -4.64 5.51
CA GLY A 145 6.73 -5.50 4.33
C GLY A 145 5.45 -6.35 4.47
N PRO A 146 4.89 -6.87 3.36
CA PRO A 146 3.51 -7.35 3.30
C PRO A 146 3.32 -8.56 4.22
N LYS A 147 2.85 -8.33 5.46
CA LYS A 147 2.66 -9.40 6.45
C LYS A 147 1.18 -9.78 6.52
N ASN A 148 0.95 -11.00 6.04
CA ASN A 148 -0.09 -11.96 6.42
C ASN A 148 -1.30 -12.08 5.48
N MET A 149 -1.27 -13.09 4.60
CA MET A 149 -2.45 -13.73 3.99
C MET A 149 -2.28 -15.23 3.72
N THR A 150 -1.97 -16.01 4.75
CA THR A 150 -2.49 -17.39 4.82
C THR A 150 -4.02 -17.30 4.92
N GLY A 151 -4.86 -18.26 4.50
CA GLY A 151 -4.57 -19.61 4.01
C GLY A 151 -5.67 -20.19 3.11
N PHE A 152 -5.42 -21.43 2.65
CA PHE A 152 -6.06 -22.31 1.66
C PHE A 152 -7.45 -22.90 2.09
N GLY A 153 -8.24 -23.64 1.28
CA GLY A 153 -7.93 -24.41 0.07
C GLY A 153 -9.18 -24.90 -0.70
N PRO A 154 -9.13 -26.08 -1.37
CA PRO A 154 -9.52 -26.28 -2.78
C PRO A 154 -10.88 -26.97 -2.95
N MET A 155 -11.47 -26.94 -4.15
CA MET A 155 -12.30 -28.05 -4.64
C MET A 155 -12.21 -28.17 -6.17
N SER A 156 -11.60 -29.27 -6.60
CA SER A 156 -11.99 -30.01 -7.80
C SER A 156 -13.22 -30.86 -7.48
N GLY A 157 -14.16 -30.97 -8.42
CA GLY A 157 -15.34 -31.83 -8.30
C GLY A 157 -16.14 -31.79 -9.60
N VAL A 158 -16.05 -32.88 -10.34
CA VAL A 158 -16.84 -33.25 -11.53
C VAL A 158 -18.22 -33.72 -11.05
N ASP A 159 -19.31 -33.38 -11.76
CA ASP A 159 -20.39 -34.30 -12.19
C ASP A 159 -21.72 -33.59 -12.54
N GLU A 160 -22.11 -33.80 -13.79
CA GLU A 160 -23.41 -34.26 -14.34
C GLU A 160 -24.80 -33.74 -13.86
N ALA A 161 -25.59 -33.39 -14.90
CA ALA A 161 -26.94 -33.89 -15.22
C ALA A 161 -28.22 -33.08 -14.90
N ARG A 162 -28.92 -32.76 -16.01
CA ARG A 162 -30.34 -33.01 -16.38
C ARG A 162 -31.50 -32.22 -15.72
N GLY A 163 -32.46 -31.86 -16.58
CA GLY A 163 -33.89 -31.67 -16.29
C GLY A 163 -34.46 -30.36 -16.88
N SER A 164 -34.89 -30.27 -18.13
CA SER A 164 -36.20 -30.68 -18.72
C SER A 164 -37.46 -30.16 -18.02
N HIS A 165 -38.18 -29.29 -18.74
CA HIS A 165 -39.64 -29.08 -18.83
C HIS A 165 -40.49 -28.95 -17.55
N PHE A 166 -41.27 -27.86 -17.45
CA PHE A 166 -42.74 -27.90 -17.58
C PHE A 166 -43.39 -26.51 -17.75
N VAL A 167 -44.51 -26.50 -18.47
CA VAL A 167 -45.40 -25.38 -18.88
C VAL A 167 -46.61 -25.30 -17.91
N PRO A 168 -47.36 -24.17 -17.83
CA PRO A 168 -48.72 -24.10 -18.41
C PRO A 168 -48.99 -22.71 -19.08
N SER A 169 -49.55 -22.55 -20.29
CA SER A 169 -50.90 -22.80 -20.87
C SER A 169 -52.03 -21.90 -20.35
N ILE A 170 -52.63 -21.04 -21.21
CA ILE A 170 -53.97 -21.20 -21.83
C ILE A 170 -54.39 -19.93 -22.66
N ALA A 171 -54.86 -20.22 -23.90
CA ALA A 171 -55.90 -19.64 -24.81
C ALA A 171 -56.15 -18.10 -24.96
N ASP A 172 -56.63 -17.50 -26.06
CA ASP A 172 -57.59 -17.85 -27.14
C ASP A 172 -57.21 -17.09 -28.46
N VAL A 173 -57.15 -17.69 -29.68
CA VAL A 173 -58.19 -17.97 -30.72
C VAL A 173 -58.89 -16.75 -31.38
N ALA A 174 -58.59 -16.49 -32.68
CA ALA A 174 -59.51 -16.17 -33.80
C ALA A 174 -58.71 -15.81 -35.10
N LYS A 175 -58.65 -16.69 -36.13
CA LYS A 175 -59.46 -16.77 -37.38
C LYS A 175 -59.11 -15.78 -38.54
N CYS A 176 -58.32 -16.29 -39.51
CA CYS A 176 -58.47 -16.40 -41.00
C CYS A 176 -59.33 -15.40 -41.86
N PRO A 177 -59.30 -15.45 -43.22
CA PRO A 177 -58.17 -15.45 -44.20
C PRO A 177 -58.49 -14.70 -45.56
N ALA A 178 -57.56 -14.81 -46.55
CA ALA A 178 -57.73 -14.70 -48.04
C ALA A 178 -57.97 -13.28 -48.64
N SER A 179 -57.58 -12.90 -49.87
CA SER A 179 -57.34 -13.58 -51.16
C SER A 179 -56.57 -12.67 -52.15
N ALA A 180 -56.13 -13.27 -53.27
CA ALA A 180 -55.26 -12.76 -54.36
C ALA A 180 -55.84 -11.64 -55.28
N SER A 181 -54.95 -10.90 -55.98
CA SER A 181 -54.87 -10.86 -57.47
C SER A 181 -53.95 -9.75 -58.02
N SER A 182 -53.09 -10.14 -58.97
CA SER A 182 -52.49 -9.44 -60.14
C SER A 182 -52.66 -7.93 -60.36
N ALA A 183 -51.55 -7.21 -60.60
CA ALA A 183 -51.24 -6.47 -61.85
C ALA A 183 -49.90 -5.71 -61.76
N THR A 184 -49.09 -5.81 -62.80
CA THR A 184 -47.92 -4.96 -63.15
C THR A 184 -48.14 -4.44 -64.58
N PRO A 185 -47.37 -3.47 -65.15
CA PRO A 185 -46.24 -2.70 -64.62
C PRO A 185 -46.34 -1.17 -64.92
N HIS A 186 -45.45 -0.33 -64.39
CA HIS A 186 -44.78 0.76 -65.13
C HIS A 186 -43.65 1.41 -64.30
N HIS A 187 -42.47 1.46 -64.92
CA HIS A 187 -41.31 2.37 -64.76
C HIS A 187 -40.47 2.47 -63.45
N LEU A 188 -39.24 1.95 -63.60
CA LEU A 188 -37.92 2.09 -62.92
C LEU A 188 -37.47 3.54 -62.57
N PRO A 189 -36.30 3.78 -61.94
CA PRO A 189 -35.48 2.95 -61.01
C PRO A 189 -34.93 3.75 -59.78
N GLY A 190 -34.37 3.03 -58.79
CA GLY A 190 -33.50 3.65 -57.78
C GLY A 190 -33.15 2.67 -56.65
N GLY A 191 -32.11 1.86 -56.84
CA GLY A 191 -31.72 0.79 -55.93
C GLY A 191 -31.29 1.29 -54.55
N ILE A 192 -31.94 0.79 -53.50
CA ILE A 192 -31.40 0.77 -52.14
C ILE A 192 -30.67 -0.56 -52.00
N ALA A 193 -29.34 -0.52 -52.16
CA ALA A 193 -28.49 -1.63 -51.78
C ALA A 193 -28.50 -1.75 -50.25
N SER A 194 -29.00 -2.89 -49.80
CA SER A 194 -28.85 -3.43 -48.45
C SER A 194 -27.39 -3.31 -47.99
N ARG A 195 -27.11 -2.40 -47.07
CA ARG A 195 -25.91 -2.47 -46.22
C ARG A 195 -26.31 -3.25 -44.98
N THR A 196 -26.00 -4.54 -45.02
CA THR A 196 -25.76 -5.32 -43.81
C THR A 196 -24.71 -4.58 -42.97
N ALA A 197 -25.15 -3.96 -41.88
CA ALA A 197 -24.28 -3.41 -40.87
C ALA A 197 -23.59 -4.58 -40.15
N SER A 198 -22.49 -5.05 -40.74
CA SER A 198 -21.43 -5.75 -40.03
C SER A 198 -20.87 -4.74 -39.02
N MET A 199 -21.39 -4.74 -37.79
CA MET A 199 -20.71 -4.12 -36.66
C MET A 199 -19.45 -4.94 -36.39
N SER A 200 -18.37 -4.60 -37.09
CA SER A 200 -17.04 -5.05 -36.74
C SER A 200 -16.73 -4.47 -35.36
N ASN A 201 -16.78 -5.33 -34.35
CA ASN A 201 -16.44 -5.04 -32.96
C ASN A 201 -14.90 -4.88 -32.85
N GLN A 202 -14.31 -3.94 -33.60
CA GLN A 202 -12.88 -3.66 -33.54
C GLN A 202 -12.62 -2.88 -32.24
N ALA A 203 -11.89 -3.52 -31.32
CA ALA A 203 -11.46 -2.88 -30.08
C ALA A 203 -10.63 -1.63 -30.40
N THR A 204 -10.88 -0.54 -29.68
CA THR A 204 -10.10 0.70 -29.82
C THR A 204 -8.65 0.50 -29.36
N PRO A 205 -7.69 1.35 -29.76
CA PRO A 205 -6.32 1.30 -29.24
C PRO A 205 -6.27 1.36 -27.71
N ASP A 206 -7.12 2.19 -27.09
CA ASP A 206 -7.26 2.28 -25.63
C ASP A 206 -7.77 0.98 -25.01
N ASP A 207 -8.75 0.32 -25.63
CA ASP A 207 -9.26 -0.98 -25.17
C ASP A 207 -8.17 -2.06 -25.19
N LEU A 208 -7.34 -2.07 -26.24
CA LEU A 208 -6.23 -3.02 -26.37
C LEU A 208 -5.15 -2.75 -25.33
N PHE A 209 -4.76 -1.49 -25.15
CA PHE A 209 -3.81 -1.08 -24.12
C PHE A 209 -4.31 -1.46 -22.72
N SER A 210 -5.57 -1.15 -22.41
CA SER A 210 -6.20 -1.42 -21.12
C SER A 210 -6.23 -2.92 -20.82
N LYS A 211 -6.56 -3.77 -21.81
CA LYS A 211 -6.48 -5.22 -21.68
C LYS A 211 -5.07 -5.70 -21.38
N GLU A 212 -4.06 -5.13 -22.05
CA GLU A 212 -2.66 -5.51 -21.82
C GLU A 212 -2.16 -5.11 -20.44
N VAL A 213 -2.50 -3.91 -19.96
CA VAL A 213 -2.22 -3.49 -18.57
C VAL A 213 -2.82 -4.46 -17.57
N LEU A 214 -4.09 -4.84 -17.75
CA LEU A 214 -4.76 -5.80 -16.86
C LEU A 214 -4.12 -7.19 -16.93
N ARG A 215 -3.69 -7.64 -18.11
CA ARG A 215 -2.96 -8.89 -18.30
C ARG A 215 -1.63 -8.88 -17.54
N LEU A 216 -0.83 -7.82 -17.69
CA LEU A 216 0.45 -7.65 -17.00
C LEU A 216 0.30 -7.62 -15.48
N ARG A 217 -0.71 -6.91 -14.97
CA ARG A 217 -1.05 -6.89 -13.54
C ARG A 217 -1.43 -8.29 -13.03
N ALA A 218 -2.24 -9.02 -13.78
CA ALA A 218 -2.67 -10.38 -13.41
C ALA A 218 -1.49 -11.37 -13.41
N GLU A 219 -0.61 -11.29 -14.40
CA GLU A 219 0.60 -12.11 -14.49
C GLU A 219 1.55 -11.83 -13.31
N TYR A 220 1.81 -10.54 -13.02
CA TYR A 220 2.64 -10.17 -11.89
C TYR A 220 2.02 -10.62 -10.56
N GLU A 221 0.72 -10.43 -10.37
CA GLU A 221 0.01 -10.91 -9.18
C GLU A 221 0.13 -12.42 -9.01
N HIS A 222 0.00 -13.18 -10.10
CA HIS A 222 0.23 -14.62 -10.07
C HIS A 222 1.63 -14.96 -9.53
N ARG A 223 2.68 -14.30 -10.05
CA ARG A 223 4.06 -14.47 -9.56
C ARG A 223 4.21 -14.14 -8.08
N ARG A 224 3.57 -13.06 -7.61
CA ARG A 224 3.57 -12.66 -6.18
C ARG A 224 2.89 -13.68 -5.28
N VAL A 225 1.81 -14.30 -5.74
CA VAL A 225 1.06 -15.29 -4.95
C VAL A 225 1.80 -16.62 -4.86
N ILE A 226 2.45 -17.05 -5.94
CA ILE A 226 3.11 -18.36 -5.99
C ILE A 226 4.51 -18.37 -5.37
N THR A 227 5.19 -17.21 -5.28
CA THR A 227 6.54 -17.14 -4.69
C THR A 227 6.54 -17.50 -3.21
N ASN A 228 7.61 -18.13 -2.74
CA ASN A 228 7.90 -18.35 -1.32
C ASN A 228 8.95 -17.39 -0.76
N LEU A 229 9.34 -16.37 -1.53
CA LEU A 229 10.31 -15.36 -1.13
C LEU A 229 9.69 -14.30 -0.22
N TYR A 230 8.40 -14.01 -0.40
CA TYR A 230 7.62 -13.04 0.40
C TYR A 230 6.33 -13.68 0.94
N PRO A 231 5.78 -13.21 2.07
CA PRO A 231 4.43 -13.61 2.47
C PRO A 231 3.40 -13.19 1.40
N PRO A 232 2.33 -13.97 1.18
CA PRO A 232 1.88 -15.09 2.00
C PRO A 232 2.46 -16.47 1.64
N GLY A 233 3.05 -16.65 0.46
CA GLY A 233 3.62 -17.94 0.05
C GLY A 233 4.93 -18.27 0.76
N GLY A 234 5.65 -17.24 1.23
CA GLY A 234 6.89 -17.32 1.98
C GLY A 234 6.77 -17.12 3.48
N ARG A 235 7.91 -17.14 4.16
CA ARG A 235 8.01 -16.83 5.60
C ARG A 235 8.03 -15.31 5.84
N PRO A 236 7.61 -14.82 7.02
CA PRO A 236 7.80 -13.43 7.40
C PRO A 236 9.29 -13.06 7.40
N HIS A 237 9.59 -11.81 7.02
CA HIS A 237 10.93 -11.25 7.16
C HIS A 237 11.08 -10.56 8.52
N LEU A 238 12.25 -10.73 9.12
CA LEU A 238 12.76 -9.90 10.20
C LEU A 238 13.34 -8.61 9.62
N GLU A 239 14.14 -8.71 8.57
CA GLU A 239 14.85 -7.60 7.92
C GLU A 239 15.09 -7.90 6.43
N LEU A 240 15.32 -6.85 5.64
CA LEU A 240 15.63 -6.94 4.21
C LEU A 240 16.63 -5.86 3.82
N ASP A 241 17.70 -6.23 3.14
CA ASP A 241 18.72 -5.30 2.65
C ASP A 241 18.95 -5.46 1.14
N LEU A 242 19.21 -4.34 0.45
CA LEU A 242 19.59 -4.30 -0.96
C LEU A 242 20.95 -3.64 -1.09
N GLN A 243 21.90 -4.37 -1.67
CA GLN A 243 23.23 -3.86 -1.98
C GLN A 243 23.37 -3.71 -3.49
N ARG A 244 23.77 -2.51 -3.93
CA ARG A 244 23.98 -2.15 -5.33
C ARG A 244 25.48 -2.08 -5.63
N GLY A 245 25.87 -2.57 -6.81
CA GLY A 245 27.25 -2.56 -7.29
C GLY A 245 27.41 -3.48 -8.50
N ASP A 246 28.67 -3.78 -8.88
CA ASP A 246 29.01 -4.68 -10.00
C ASP A 246 28.27 -6.02 -9.94
N LYS A 247 27.99 -6.49 -8.72
CA LYS A 247 27.14 -7.63 -8.45
C LYS A 247 26.14 -7.30 -7.36
N SER A 248 25.01 -6.74 -7.77
CA SER A 248 23.93 -6.37 -6.86
C SER A 248 23.33 -7.61 -6.19
N TYR A 249 22.86 -7.49 -4.95
CA TYR A 249 22.24 -8.60 -4.22
C TYR A 249 21.22 -8.12 -3.21
N MET A 250 20.32 -9.03 -2.81
CA MET A 250 19.42 -8.81 -1.68
C MET A 250 19.72 -9.81 -0.57
N THR A 251 19.72 -9.33 0.66
CA THR A 251 19.85 -10.18 1.86
C THR A 251 18.52 -10.21 2.59
N TYR A 252 18.05 -11.42 2.87
CA TYR A 252 16.77 -11.70 3.51
C TYR A 252 17.03 -12.34 4.88
N TRP A 253 16.51 -11.74 5.94
CA TRP A 253 16.45 -12.37 7.26
C TRP A 253 15.04 -12.87 7.47
N PHE A 254 14.82 -14.18 7.37
CA PHE A 254 13.53 -14.82 7.58
C PHE A 254 13.29 -15.17 9.05
N ASP A 255 12.07 -14.98 9.52
CA ASP A 255 11.61 -15.56 10.77
C ASP A 255 11.36 -17.05 10.57
N ASP A 256 12.20 -17.88 11.19
CA ASP A 256 12.07 -19.33 11.26
C ASP A 256 11.74 -19.83 12.68
N GLY A 257 11.45 -18.91 13.62
CA GLY A 257 11.20 -19.19 15.02
C GLY A 257 12.44 -19.39 15.89
N THR A 258 13.66 -19.21 15.35
CA THR A 258 14.90 -19.15 16.14
C THR A 258 15.19 -17.72 16.62
N LYS A 259 16.17 -17.54 17.51
CA LYS A 259 16.54 -16.21 18.06
C LYS A 259 17.00 -15.22 16.98
N TYR A 260 17.65 -15.70 15.93
CA TYR A 260 18.30 -14.87 14.90
C TYR A 260 17.66 -15.02 13.51
N GLY A 261 16.68 -15.93 13.36
CA GLY A 261 16.10 -16.24 12.07
C GLY A 261 17.04 -17.01 11.14
N GLN A 262 16.66 -17.12 9.87
CA GLN A 262 17.51 -17.61 8.79
C GLN A 262 17.95 -16.45 7.91
N CYS A 263 19.23 -16.41 7.57
CA CYS A 263 19.80 -15.41 6.66
C CYS A 263 20.05 -16.02 5.30
N VAL A 264 19.53 -15.39 4.25
CA VAL A 264 19.69 -15.81 2.87
C VAL A 264 20.12 -14.62 2.01
N ARG A 265 21.29 -14.70 1.40
CA ARG A 265 21.75 -13.70 0.42
C ARG A 265 21.53 -14.23 -1.00
N ILE A 266 20.99 -13.40 -1.88
CA ILE A 266 20.68 -13.79 -3.26
C ILE A 266 21.25 -12.73 -4.20
N PHE A 267 22.20 -13.13 -5.05
CA PHE A 267 22.83 -12.24 -6.03
C PHE A 267 21.97 -12.12 -7.29
N ASP A 268 21.88 -10.91 -7.86
CA ASP A 268 21.23 -10.69 -9.14
C ASP A 268 22.14 -11.14 -10.28
N VAL A 269 21.89 -12.35 -10.77
CA VAL A 269 22.57 -12.92 -11.95
C VAL A 269 21.48 -13.37 -12.92
N PRO A 270 21.11 -12.54 -13.91
CA PRO A 270 20.03 -12.86 -14.85
C PRO A 270 20.23 -14.21 -15.57
N GLY A 271 19.14 -14.95 -15.78
CA GLY A 271 19.17 -16.25 -16.47
C GLY A 271 19.67 -17.44 -15.65
N THR A 272 19.81 -17.29 -14.33
CA THR A 272 20.26 -18.34 -13.40
C THR A 272 19.25 -18.55 -12.27
N LEU A 273 19.47 -19.55 -11.42
CA LEU A 273 18.66 -19.80 -10.22
C LEU A 273 18.48 -18.53 -9.35
N SER A 274 19.56 -17.82 -9.01
CA SER A 274 19.48 -16.64 -8.14
C SER A 274 18.70 -15.50 -8.79
N GLY A 275 18.94 -15.24 -10.08
CA GLY A 275 18.21 -14.24 -10.86
C GLY A 275 16.72 -14.56 -11.03
N ASP A 276 16.38 -15.83 -11.26
CA ASP A 276 15.00 -16.29 -11.40
C ASP A 276 14.22 -16.22 -10.08
N ILE A 277 14.88 -16.45 -8.95
CA ILE A 277 14.27 -16.26 -7.63
C ILE A 277 13.95 -14.78 -7.40
N LEU A 278 14.89 -13.89 -7.69
CA LEU A 278 14.71 -12.43 -7.55
C LEU A 278 13.67 -11.84 -8.52
N ARG A 279 13.45 -12.48 -9.67
CA ARG A 279 12.38 -12.13 -10.63
C ARG A 279 11.07 -12.88 -10.40
N LEU A 280 11.00 -13.70 -9.34
CA LEU A 280 9.85 -14.51 -8.95
C LEU A 280 9.45 -15.59 -9.97
N TYR A 281 10.34 -15.96 -10.89
CA TYR A 281 10.14 -17.08 -11.81
C TYR A 281 10.38 -18.43 -11.11
N ARG A 282 11.17 -18.43 -10.03
CA ARG A 282 11.50 -19.65 -9.28
C ARG A 282 11.34 -19.45 -7.77
N LYS A 283 10.96 -20.54 -7.08
CA LYS A 283 10.86 -20.56 -5.61
C LYS A 283 12.26 -20.66 -5.00
N LEU A 284 12.45 -19.99 -3.87
CA LEU A 284 13.61 -20.16 -3.01
C LEU A 284 13.72 -21.62 -2.54
N PRO A 285 14.88 -22.30 -2.71
CA PRO A 285 15.09 -23.66 -2.24
C PRO A 285 14.90 -23.79 -0.72
N SER A 286 14.32 -24.91 -0.29
CA SER A 286 14.14 -25.22 1.14
C SER A 286 15.42 -25.84 1.71
N ILE A 287 16.34 -24.98 2.16
CA ILE A 287 17.63 -25.37 2.76
C ILE A 287 17.65 -24.88 4.21
N SER A 288 18.20 -25.68 5.12
CA SER A 288 18.39 -25.31 6.53
C SER A 288 19.68 -24.52 6.74
N GLY A 289 19.72 -23.68 7.78
CA GLY A 289 20.91 -22.87 8.10
C GLY A 289 21.05 -21.64 7.19
N HIS A 290 22.08 -20.83 7.40
CA HIS A 290 22.30 -19.62 6.59
C HIS A 290 22.97 -20.01 5.27
N PHE A 291 22.64 -19.34 4.17
CA PHE A 291 23.26 -19.62 2.87
C PHE A 291 23.17 -18.42 1.92
N GLU A 292 23.98 -18.46 0.87
CA GLU A 292 23.90 -17.55 -0.25
C GLU A 292 23.68 -18.29 -1.57
N ILE A 293 23.03 -17.62 -2.52
CA ILE A 293 22.81 -18.12 -3.88
C ILE A 293 23.45 -17.14 -4.87
N ASP A 294 24.47 -17.61 -5.57
CA ASP A 294 25.23 -16.88 -6.58
C ASP A 294 25.15 -17.61 -7.93
N GLY A 295 24.34 -17.07 -8.84
CA GLY A 295 24.05 -17.73 -10.09
C GLY A 295 23.27 -19.02 -9.81
N ASP A 296 23.84 -20.15 -10.25
CA ASP A 296 23.33 -21.49 -9.96
C ASP A 296 23.96 -22.15 -8.74
N ASN A 297 24.94 -21.48 -8.11
CA ASN A 297 25.68 -22.04 -6.98
C ASN A 297 25.05 -21.64 -5.65
N ILE A 298 24.79 -22.63 -4.79
CA ILE A 298 24.34 -22.40 -3.41
C ILE A 298 25.50 -22.72 -2.46
N ARG A 299 25.82 -21.79 -1.56
CA ARG A 299 26.91 -21.94 -0.59
C ARG A 299 26.37 -21.72 0.83
N PRO A 300 26.70 -22.59 1.80
CA PRO A 300 26.36 -22.33 3.19
C PRO A 300 27.13 -21.10 3.71
N LEU A 301 26.51 -20.37 4.64
CA LEU A 301 27.17 -19.32 5.40
C LEU A 301 27.41 -19.84 6.82
N ASP A 302 28.64 -19.69 7.32
CA ASP A 302 29.03 -20.19 8.65
C ASP A 302 28.27 -19.50 9.79
N ARG A 303 27.79 -18.28 9.56
CA ARG A 303 27.04 -17.46 10.53
C ARG A 303 25.97 -16.61 9.85
N CYS A 304 25.00 -16.17 10.64
CA CYS A 304 24.06 -15.13 10.23
C CYS A 304 24.83 -13.83 9.90
N LEU A 305 24.43 -13.15 8.83
CA LEU A 305 25.01 -11.84 8.49
C LEU A 305 24.45 -10.77 9.44
N ASP A 306 25.27 -9.75 9.71
CA ASP A 306 24.87 -8.62 10.53
C ASP A 306 23.70 -7.87 9.88
N HIS A 307 22.76 -7.42 10.71
CA HIS A 307 21.68 -6.57 10.24
C HIS A 307 22.25 -5.24 9.72
N PRO A 308 21.60 -4.62 8.71
CA PRO A 308 21.93 -3.26 8.31
C PRO A 308 21.89 -2.32 9.51
N GLU A 309 22.77 -1.33 9.51
CA GLU A 309 22.82 -0.33 10.57
C GLU A 309 21.48 0.39 10.70
N ILE A 310 21.02 0.56 11.94
CA ILE A 310 19.82 1.34 12.22
C ILE A 310 20.16 2.79 11.92
N ILE A 311 19.52 3.34 10.89
CA ILE A 311 19.61 4.78 10.60
C ILE A 311 18.87 5.51 11.72
N GLU A 312 19.59 6.29 12.52
CA GLU A 312 19.00 7.13 13.56
C GLU A 312 18.02 8.16 12.96
N ASP A 313 16.99 8.52 13.72
CA ASP A 313 16.05 9.59 13.32
C ASP A 313 16.79 10.92 13.26
N ASP A 314 16.99 11.42 12.05
CA ASP A 314 17.69 12.68 11.73
C ASP A 314 16.73 13.86 11.53
N SER A 315 15.47 13.74 12.01
CA SER A 315 14.48 14.81 11.97
C SER A 315 15.00 16.10 12.63
N GLU A 316 14.75 17.24 11.98
CA GLU A 316 15.09 18.55 12.50
C GLU A 316 14.02 19.08 13.46
N ASP A 317 14.41 19.99 14.35
CA ASP A 317 13.44 20.81 15.07
C ASP A 317 12.89 21.92 14.15
N VAL A 318 11.70 21.68 13.59
CA VAL A 318 10.98 22.63 12.74
C VAL A 318 9.95 23.45 13.53
N SER A 319 9.89 23.34 14.85
CA SER A 319 8.81 23.90 15.68
C SER A 319 8.65 25.42 15.51
N GLU A 320 9.76 26.15 15.42
CA GLU A 320 9.74 27.59 15.20
C GLU A 320 9.12 27.96 13.85
N LEU A 321 9.52 27.26 12.78
CA LEU A 321 8.99 27.51 11.43
C LEU A 321 7.51 27.15 11.34
N VAL A 322 7.13 25.99 11.89
CA VAL A 322 5.73 25.57 11.93
C VAL A 322 4.88 26.55 12.72
N SER A 323 5.37 27.08 13.85
CA SER A 323 4.61 28.03 14.68
C SER A 323 4.13 29.29 13.93
N LYS A 324 4.88 29.69 12.88
CA LYS A 324 4.59 30.84 12.02
C LYS A 324 3.51 30.55 10.97
N LEU A 325 3.15 29.29 10.75
CA LEU A 325 2.08 28.89 9.85
C LEU A 325 0.71 29.24 10.45
N PRO A 326 -0.28 29.59 9.60
CA PRO A 326 -1.63 29.87 10.08
C PRO A 326 -2.27 28.63 10.69
N LEU A 327 -3.07 28.84 11.73
CA LEU A 327 -3.83 27.78 12.36
C LEU A 327 -5.01 27.36 11.48
N VAL A 328 -5.10 26.08 11.16
CA VAL A 328 -6.19 25.47 10.38
C VAL A 328 -7.01 24.58 11.30
N CYS A 329 -8.33 24.76 11.28
CA CYS A 329 -9.26 23.83 11.92
C CYS A 329 -9.28 22.52 11.12
N VAL A 330 -8.70 21.45 11.68
CA VAL A 330 -8.54 20.18 10.98
C VAL A 330 -9.88 19.47 10.86
N ASN A 331 -10.27 19.14 9.63
CA ASN A 331 -11.40 18.28 9.33
C ASN A 331 -10.86 16.95 8.77
N ALA A 332 -11.00 15.86 9.52
CA ALA A 332 -10.45 14.55 9.15
C ALA A 332 -10.98 13.98 7.81
N ALA A 333 -12.13 14.45 7.32
CA ALA A 333 -12.68 14.06 6.03
C ALA A 333 -12.03 14.82 4.87
N LYS A 334 -11.53 16.03 5.09
CA LYS A 334 -10.98 16.92 4.05
C LYS A 334 -9.48 17.15 4.14
N HIS A 335 -8.90 16.92 5.30
CA HIS A 335 -7.51 17.25 5.58
C HIS A 335 -6.70 16.01 5.93
N PHE A 336 -5.46 16.03 5.45
CA PHE A 336 -4.40 15.14 5.88
C PHE A 336 -3.43 15.95 6.73
N VAL A 337 -2.91 15.36 7.80
CA VAL A 337 -1.92 16.00 8.68
C VAL A 337 -0.68 15.14 8.80
N LYS A 338 0.49 15.77 8.82
CA LYS A 338 1.76 15.09 9.09
C LYS A 338 2.70 15.97 9.88
N LYS A 339 3.57 15.34 10.68
CA LYS A 339 4.66 16.05 11.35
C LYS A 339 5.68 16.51 10.30
N GLY A 340 6.07 17.79 10.33
CA GLY A 340 7.19 18.27 9.51
C GLY A 340 8.51 17.69 10.04
N LYS A 341 9.31 17.12 9.14
CA LYS A 341 10.60 16.51 9.48
C LYS A 341 11.78 17.43 9.19
N TYR A 342 11.71 18.14 8.07
CA TYR A 342 12.81 18.97 7.58
C TYR A 342 12.32 20.37 7.27
N ARG A 343 13.17 21.34 7.58
CA ARG A 343 12.92 22.74 7.26
C ARG A 343 12.78 22.96 5.74
N SER A 344 13.59 22.26 4.95
CA SER A 344 13.57 22.31 3.48
C SER A 344 12.20 22.00 2.89
N GLU A 345 11.48 21.03 3.47
CA GLU A 345 10.15 20.65 3.00
C GLU A 345 9.18 21.82 3.10
N ILE A 346 9.12 22.46 4.26
CA ILE A 346 8.20 23.58 4.53
C ILE A 346 8.56 24.77 3.64
N GLU A 347 9.85 25.06 3.48
CA GLU A 347 10.32 26.14 2.60
C GLU A 347 10.01 25.87 1.11
N ASN A 348 10.18 24.63 0.65
CA ASN A 348 9.83 24.21 -0.70
C ASN A 348 8.33 24.35 -0.96
N LEU A 349 7.51 23.86 -0.03
CA LEU A 349 6.05 24.02 -0.08
C LEU A 349 5.65 25.50 -0.18
N ILE A 350 6.25 26.36 0.66
CA ILE A 350 6.02 27.81 0.63
C ILE A 350 6.38 28.42 -0.73
N ARG A 351 7.54 28.07 -1.32
CA ARG A 351 7.96 28.54 -2.65
C ARG A 351 6.95 28.14 -3.73
N CYS A 352 6.45 26.90 -3.69
CA CYS A 352 5.48 26.37 -4.66
C CYS A 352 4.08 27.01 -4.58
N GLN A 353 3.82 27.88 -3.60
CA GLN A 353 2.56 28.60 -3.46
C GLN A 353 2.76 30.12 -3.35
N GLY A 354 3.80 30.65 -3.98
CA GLY A 354 4.02 32.09 -4.09
C GLY A 354 4.54 32.76 -2.81
N GLY A 355 5.18 32.00 -1.92
CA GLY A 355 5.91 32.54 -0.78
C GLY A 355 5.08 32.79 0.49
N SER A 356 3.83 32.32 0.56
CA SER A 356 2.93 32.53 1.71
C SER A 356 2.10 31.30 2.05
N VAL A 357 1.48 31.23 3.22
CA VAL A 357 0.63 30.10 3.65
C VAL A 357 -0.67 30.62 4.29
N PRO A 358 -1.87 30.18 3.82
CA PRO A 358 -2.07 29.56 2.51
C PRO A 358 -1.74 30.58 1.42
N GLY A 359 -0.92 30.19 0.45
CA GLY A 359 -0.53 31.02 -0.68
C GLY A 359 -1.31 30.67 -1.95
N HIS A 360 -0.98 31.31 -3.07
CA HIS A 360 -1.53 30.96 -4.37
C HIS A 360 -0.69 29.83 -5.00
N PRO A 361 -1.23 28.60 -5.16
CA PRO A 361 -0.48 27.50 -5.75
C PRO A 361 0.04 27.86 -7.15
N LEU A 362 1.32 27.61 -7.41
CA LEU A 362 1.91 27.80 -8.73
C LEU A 362 1.49 26.71 -9.72
N SER A 363 1.11 25.54 -9.22
CA SER A 363 0.56 24.43 -10.02
C SER A 363 -0.51 23.69 -9.21
N PRO A 364 -1.65 23.30 -9.84
CA PRO A 364 -2.66 22.45 -9.19
C PRO A 364 -2.17 21.00 -8.99
N HIS A 365 -1.01 20.66 -9.54
CA HIS A 365 -0.41 19.32 -9.51
C HIS A 365 0.76 19.21 -8.52
N VAL A 366 0.96 20.22 -7.67
CA VAL A 366 1.88 20.18 -6.51
C VAL A 366 1.07 20.36 -5.24
N ILE A 367 1.34 19.54 -4.21
CA ILE A 367 0.56 19.56 -2.97
C ILE A 367 0.64 20.92 -2.27
N GLN A 368 -0.50 21.47 -1.87
CA GLN A 368 -0.56 22.76 -1.18
C GLN A 368 -0.51 22.58 0.34
N LEU A 369 0.40 23.33 0.98
CA LEU A 369 0.39 23.48 2.44
C LEU A 369 -0.67 24.50 2.84
N LEU A 370 -1.66 24.05 3.62
CA LEU A 370 -2.78 24.90 4.07
C LEU A 370 -2.44 25.67 5.35
N GLY A 371 -1.52 25.15 6.17
CA GLY A 371 -1.12 25.73 7.43
C GLY A 371 -0.70 24.67 8.44
N ARG A 372 -0.98 24.91 9.71
CA ARG A 372 -0.74 23.96 10.80
C ARG A 372 -1.99 23.64 11.60
N SER A 373 -2.00 22.48 12.23
CA SER A 373 -2.99 22.08 13.22
C SER A 373 -2.68 22.67 14.60
N ALA A 374 -3.59 22.45 15.56
CA ALA A 374 -3.43 22.91 16.95
C ALA A 374 -2.23 22.27 17.66
N ASP A 375 -1.88 21.03 17.30
CA ASP A 375 -0.74 20.27 17.82
C ASP A 375 0.54 20.46 17.00
N GLY A 376 0.56 21.39 16.04
CA GLY A 376 1.78 21.74 15.29
C GLY A 376 2.14 20.75 14.18
N GLN A 377 1.16 20.02 13.61
CA GLN A 377 1.35 19.24 12.39
C GLN A 377 1.06 20.10 11.15
N LEU A 378 1.72 19.81 10.05
CA LEU A 378 1.45 20.41 8.74
C LEU A 378 0.11 19.89 8.22
N VAL A 379 -0.72 20.79 7.67
CA VAL A 379 -2.07 20.47 7.19
C VAL A 379 -2.14 20.59 5.66
N PHE A 380 -2.66 19.55 5.01
CA PHE A 380 -2.80 19.43 3.56
C PHE A 380 -4.23 19.05 3.19
N GLU A 381 -4.59 19.23 1.91
CA GLU A 381 -5.79 18.58 1.37
C GLU A 381 -5.66 17.05 1.46
N LYS A 382 -6.77 16.37 1.76
CA LYS A 382 -6.83 14.90 1.79
C LYS A 382 -7.09 14.39 0.39
N LEU A 383 -6.13 13.63 -0.13
CA LEU A 383 -6.19 12.98 -1.44
C LEU A 383 -5.97 11.46 -1.29
N SER A 384 -6.38 10.69 -2.28
CA SER A 384 -6.19 9.25 -2.33
C SER A 384 -4.76 8.90 -2.73
N SER A 385 -4.12 8.02 -1.96
CA SER A 385 -2.79 7.49 -2.25
C SER A 385 -2.78 6.64 -3.52
N SER A 386 -1.66 6.59 -4.24
CA SER A 386 -1.44 5.72 -5.40
C SER A 386 -1.88 4.26 -5.20
N ALA A 387 -1.57 3.66 -4.05
CA ALA A 387 -1.96 2.30 -3.69
C ALA A 387 -3.48 2.06 -3.61
N ARG A 388 -4.29 3.11 -3.44
CA ARG A 388 -5.77 3.04 -3.44
C ARG A 388 -6.37 3.38 -4.80
N THR A 389 -5.65 4.13 -5.62
CA THR A 389 -6.18 4.70 -6.87
C THR A 389 -5.76 3.90 -8.10
N LEU A 390 -4.47 3.64 -8.29
CA LEU A 390 -3.91 3.17 -9.56
C LEU A 390 -4.55 1.87 -10.08
N GLY A 391 -4.89 0.96 -9.15
CA GLY A 391 -5.51 -0.32 -9.46
C GLY A 391 -6.88 -0.22 -10.16
N ARG A 392 -7.58 0.90 -9.96
CA ARG A 392 -8.94 1.14 -10.47
C ARG A 392 -8.96 1.57 -11.94
N PHE A 393 -7.83 1.97 -12.49
CA PHE A 393 -7.72 2.53 -13.84
C PHE A 393 -6.71 1.74 -14.68
N SER A 394 -7.02 1.60 -15.96
CA SER A 394 -6.17 0.91 -16.94
C SER A 394 -6.21 1.51 -18.35
N SER A 395 -7.07 2.50 -18.63
CA SER A 395 -7.11 3.14 -19.95
C SER A 395 -5.89 4.02 -20.20
N LEU A 396 -5.44 4.05 -21.45
CA LEU A 396 -4.34 4.88 -21.91
C LEU A 396 -4.64 6.36 -21.70
N ALA A 397 -5.91 6.77 -21.83
CA ALA A 397 -6.35 8.14 -21.55
C ALA A 397 -6.00 8.64 -20.13
N PHE A 398 -6.19 7.80 -19.10
CA PHE A 398 -5.81 8.17 -17.73
C PHE A 398 -4.29 8.30 -17.59
N TYR A 399 -3.51 7.35 -18.13
CA TYR A 399 -2.05 7.44 -18.07
C TYR A 399 -1.51 8.66 -18.82
N LYS A 400 -2.05 8.95 -20.01
CA LYS A 400 -1.70 10.15 -20.77
C LYS A 400 -1.95 11.41 -19.93
N SER A 401 -3.14 11.52 -19.33
CA SER A 401 -3.50 12.64 -18.46
C SER A 401 -2.55 12.75 -17.26
N TRP A 402 -2.29 11.65 -16.54
CA TRP A 402 -1.40 11.63 -15.39
C TRP A 402 0.04 12.03 -15.74
N ILE A 403 0.56 11.55 -16.87
CA ILE A 403 1.91 11.92 -17.30
C ILE A 403 1.98 13.42 -17.62
N LEU A 404 0.98 13.99 -18.30
CA LEU A 404 0.93 15.43 -18.57
C LEU A 404 0.87 16.25 -17.28
N GLN A 405 0.05 15.85 -16.31
CA GLN A 405 -0.06 16.52 -15.01
C GLN A 405 1.23 16.39 -14.18
N LEU A 406 1.93 15.24 -14.28
CA LEU A 406 3.23 15.05 -13.66
C LEU A 406 4.29 15.96 -14.31
N ILE A 407 4.25 16.14 -15.62
CA ILE A 407 5.10 17.11 -16.33
C ILE A 407 4.79 18.53 -15.86
N ASP A 408 3.51 18.92 -15.72
CA ASP A 408 3.10 20.23 -15.19
C ASP A 408 3.62 20.46 -13.76
N ALA A 409 3.59 19.43 -12.91
CA ALA A 409 4.12 19.50 -11.55
C ALA A 409 5.63 19.73 -11.54
N LEU A 410 6.39 18.94 -12.31
CA LEU A 410 7.84 19.07 -12.36
C LEU A 410 8.31 20.36 -13.03
N ASP A 411 7.61 20.84 -14.07
CA ASP A 411 7.91 22.12 -14.71
C ASP A 411 7.77 23.25 -13.69
N CYS A 412 6.71 23.22 -12.88
CA CYS A 412 6.54 24.12 -11.75
C CYS A 412 7.69 24.03 -10.74
N LEU A 413 8.07 22.82 -10.28
CA LEU A 413 9.16 22.65 -9.32
C LEU A 413 10.49 23.17 -9.88
N HIS A 414 10.83 22.80 -11.12
CA HIS A 414 12.07 23.17 -11.78
C HIS A 414 12.13 24.68 -12.02
N SER A 415 11.00 25.34 -12.33
CA SER A 415 10.92 26.80 -12.50
C SER A 415 11.27 27.60 -11.25
N VAL A 416 11.09 27.02 -10.06
CA VAL A 416 11.46 27.63 -8.77
C VAL A 416 12.77 27.05 -8.20
N GLY A 417 13.55 26.33 -9.02
CA GLY A 417 14.85 25.79 -8.66
C GLY A 417 14.81 24.55 -7.77
N ILE A 418 13.66 23.87 -7.68
CA ILE A 418 13.48 22.65 -6.87
C ILE A 418 13.61 21.44 -7.78
N VAL A 419 14.58 20.57 -7.51
CA VAL A 419 14.61 19.20 -8.03
C VAL A 419 13.89 18.31 -7.02
N HIS A 420 12.97 17.46 -7.46
CA HIS A 420 12.15 16.65 -6.55
C HIS A 420 13.02 15.63 -5.80
N ARG A 421 13.92 14.93 -6.51
CA ARG A 421 14.90 13.95 -6.00
C ARG A 421 14.34 12.64 -5.45
N ASP A 422 13.10 12.60 -4.97
CA ASP A 422 12.43 11.36 -4.54
C ASP A 422 11.16 11.05 -5.34
N LEU A 423 11.21 11.20 -6.66
CA LEU A 423 10.01 11.00 -7.46
C LEU A 423 9.69 9.49 -7.58
N ARG A 424 8.55 9.09 -7.02
CA ARG A 424 8.05 7.71 -7.00
C ARG A 424 6.53 7.69 -6.94
N ALA A 425 5.93 6.57 -7.34
CA ALA A 425 4.47 6.44 -7.33
C ALA A 425 3.85 6.64 -5.94
N ASP A 426 4.57 6.39 -4.85
CA ASP A 426 4.08 6.61 -3.48
C ASP A 426 3.93 8.11 -3.15
N ASN A 427 4.70 8.96 -3.83
CA ASN A 427 4.67 10.41 -3.69
C ASN A 427 3.72 11.07 -4.72
N LEU A 428 2.84 10.26 -5.32
CA LEU A 428 1.75 10.71 -6.18
C LEU A 428 0.41 10.49 -5.47
N LEU A 429 -0.33 11.57 -5.32
CA LEU A 429 -1.67 11.61 -4.75
C LEU A 429 -2.70 11.86 -5.85
N PHE A 430 -3.93 11.42 -5.62
CA PHE A 430 -4.99 11.47 -6.61
C PHE A 430 -6.30 11.95 -6.02
N SER A 431 -7.14 12.62 -6.82
CA SER A 431 -8.56 12.75 -6.51
C SER A 431 -9.25 11.37 -6.49
N ASP A 432 -10.40 11.27 -5.84
CA ASP A 432 -11.12 10.00 -5.68
C ASP A 432 -11.58 9.38 -7.00
N ASP A 433 -11.83 10.22 -8.01
CA ASP A 433 -12.14 9.86 -9.39
C ASP A 433 -10.91 9.56 -10.25
N GLY A 434 -9.70 9.78 -9.72
CA GLY A 434 -8.44 9.59 -10.42
C GLY A 434 -8.14 10.62 -11.51
N GLU A 435 -8.95 11.67 -11.68
CA GLU A 435 -8.74 12.66 -12.76
C GLU A 435 -7.61 13.64 -12.46
N ARG A 436 -7.37 13.97 -11.19
CA ARG A 436 -6.30 14.86 -10.75
C ARG A 436 -5.19 14.08 -10.06
N LEU A 437 -3.96 14.26 -10.54
CA LEU A 437 -2.71 13.81 -9.93
C LEU A 437 -2.02 15.01 -9.26
N VAL A 438 -1.46 14.79 -8.08
CA VAL A 438 -0.73 15.78 -7.28
C VAL A 438 0.56 15.16 -6.75
N VAL A 439 1.69 15.81 -7.01
CA VAL A 439 3.01 15.44 -6.46
C VAL A 439 3.14 15.96 -5.04
N CYS A 440 3.64 15.12 -4.13
CA CYS A 440 3.89 15.48 -2.73
C CYS A 440 5.31 15.06 -2.30
N ASP A 441 5.63 15.32 -1.02
CA ASP A 441 6.91 14.96 -0.40
C ASP A 441 8.12 15.73 -0.95
N LEU A 442 8.15 17.04 -0.67
CA LEU A 442 9.19 17.97 -1.14
C LEU A 442 10.37 18.09 -0.17
N GLU A 443 10.67 17.04 0.60
CA GLU A 443 11.73 17.03 1.61
C GLU A 443 13.13 17.21 0.99
N SER A 444 13.35 16.67 -0.21
CA SER A 444 14.57 16.79 -1.05
C SER A 444 15.91 16.35 -0.41
N ARG A 445 15.89 15.76 0.80
CA ARG A 445 17.11 15.36 1.54
C ARG A 445 17.64 13.98 1.21
N TRP A 446 16.80 12.96 1.28
CA TRP A 446 17.18 11.56 1.07
C TRP A 446 16.53 10.98 -0.18
N GLY A 447 16.77 11.66 -1.30
CA GLY A 447 16.16 11.34 -2.58
C GLY A 447 16.46 9.92 -3.06
N LYS A 448 15.57 9.41 -3.90
CA LYS A 448 15.81 8.21 -4.70
C LYS A 448 17.09 8.38 -5.51
N ARG A 449 17.96 7.36 -5.44
CA ARG A 449 19.20 7.28 -6.21
C ARG A 449 19.05 6.26 -7.33
N SER A 450 17.97 6.40 -8.11
CA SER A 450 17.65 5.48 -9.21
C SER A 450 18.31 5.86 -10.54
N ALA A 451 18.50 7.15 -10.79
CA ALA A 451 19.22 7.62 -11.96
C ALA A 451 20.72 7.24 -11.86
N PRO A 452 21.34 6.64 -12.89
CA PRO A 452 22.70 6.08 -12.79
C PRO A 452 23.79 7.08 -12.42
N GLU A 453 23.60 8.36 -12.76
CA GLU A 453 24.54 9.44 -12.46
C GLU A 453 24.49 9.93 -11.01
N VAL A 454 23.42 9.59 -10.27
CA VAL A 454 23.25 10.02 -8.89
C VAL A 454 24.11 9.14 -7.99
N ALA A 455 25.26 9.66 -7.59
CA ALA A 455 26.24 8.95 -6.76
C ALA A 455 25.64 8.59 -5.40
N PHE A 456 26.04 7.46 -4.80
CA PHE A 456 25.59 7.05 -3.45
C PHE A 456 26.42 7.70 -2.33
N GLN A 457 27.67 8.09 -2.62
CA GLN A 457 28.65 8.58 -1.65
C GLN A 457 28.77 10.12 -1.60
N GLY A 458 27.86 10.85 -2.24
CA GLY A 458 27.79 12.32 -2.18
C GLY A 458 26.85 12.81 -1.07
N GLY A 459 27.14 13.97 -0.50
CA GLY A 459 26.17 14.75 0.27
C GLY A 459 25.08 15.35 -0.62
N LEU A 460 24.19 16.15 -0.04
CA LEU A 460 23.08 16.84 -0.72
C LEU A 460 23.50 17.63 -1.99
N GLU A 461 24.70 18.19 -1.99
CA GLU A 461 25.23 19.05 -3.06
C GLU A 461 26.07 18.26 -4.08
N ASP A 462 26.68 17.15 -3.65
CA ASP A 462 27.67 16.39 -4.45
C ASP A 462 27.10 15.08 -5.03
N SER A 463 25.85 14.75 -4.74
CA SER A 463 25.23 13.49 -5.19
C SER A 463 24.82 13.49 -6.66
N GLY A 464 24.87 14.62 -7.37
CA GLY A 464 24.57 14.68 -8.81
C GLY A 464 23.08 14.72 -9.18
N TRP A 465 22.17 15.04 -8.25
CA TRP A 465 20.76 15.26 -8.60
C TRP A 465 20.59 16.48 -9.51
N THR A 466 19.84 16.29 -10.59
CA THR A 466 19.53 17.33 -11.58
C THR A 466 18.07 17.23 -12.03
N PRO A 467 17.53 18.24 -12.72
CA PRO A 467 16.25 18.09 -13.43
C PRO A 467 16.18 16.84 -14.30
N LYS A 468 17.30 16.41 -14.92
CA LYS A 468 17.37 15.18 -15.72
C LYS A 468 17.25 13.90 -14.90
N SER A 469 17.65 13.91 -13.63
CA SER A 469 17.41 12.78 -12.72
C SER A 469 15.92 12.63 -12.39
N ASP A 470 15.16 13.73 -12.25
CA ASP A 470 13.70 13.65 -12.11
C ASP A 470 13.04 13.08 -13.38
N ILE A 471 13.55 13.40 -14.58
CA ILE A 471 13.07 12.79 -15.85
C ILE A 471 13.25 11.27 -15.84
N TYR A 472 14.39 10.78 -15.35
CA TYR A 472 14.61 9.34 -15.19
C TYR A 472 13.55 8.71 -14.26
N ASP A 473 13.23 9.41 -13.18
CA ASP A 473 12.22 8.95 -12.23
C ASP A 473 10.79 9.05 -12.76
N ILE A 474 10.47 9.94 -13.72
CA ILE A 474 9.19 9.90 -14.45
C ILE A 474 9.03 8.53 -15.12
N GLY A 475 10.07 8.03 -15.80
CA GLY A 475 10.04 6.70 -16.43
C GLY A 475 9.75 5.59 -15.42
N ASN A 476 10.40 5.63 -14.25
CA ASN A 476 10.13 4.68 -13.16
C ASN A 476 8.72 4.83 -12.56
N CYS A 477 8.20 6.05 -12.48
CA CYS A 477 6.82 6.32 -12.06
C CYS A 477 5.82 5.72 -13.04
N VAL A 478 6.00 5.92 -14.35
CA VAL A 478 5.11 5.33 -15.38
C VAL A 478 5.10 3.82 -15.28
N LYS A 479 6.27 3.17 -15.14
CA LYS A 479 6.35 1.71 -14.88
C LYS A 479 5.56 1.32 -13.63
N SER A 480 5.73 2.07 -12.54
CA SER A 480 5.03 1.78 -11.27
C SER A 480 3.52 1.99 -11.37
N MET A 481 3.07 3.01 -12.12
CA MET A 481 1.65 3.29 -12.37
C MET A 481 0.97 2.16 -13.14
N VAL A 482 1.62 1.65 -14.21
CA VAL A 482 1.10 0.54 -15.00
C VAL A 482 0.82 -0.69 -14.14
N TYR A 483 1.64 -0.96 -13.13
CA TYR A 483 1.50 -2.14 -12.27
C TYR A 483 0.75 -1.90 -10.96
N ALA A 484 0.35 -0.65 -10.67
CA ALA A 484 -0.49 -0.25 -9.54
C ALA A 484 -0.04 -0.64 -8.12
N ASN A 485 1.16 -1.19 -7.93
CA ASN A 485 1.72 -1.52 -6.60
C ASN A 485 3.25 -1.74 -6.61
N GLY A 486 3.93 -1.38 -7.70
CA GLY A 486 5.38 -1.55 -7.86
C GLY A 486 5.94 -2.97 -7.60
N PRO A 487 7.25 -3.16 -7.81
CA PRO A 487 7.98 -4.36 -7.42
C PRO A 487 7.94 -4.67 -5.94
N ILE A 488 7.73 -5.93 -5.57
CA ILE A 488 8.14 -6.42 -4.24
C ILE A 488 9.66 -6.66 -4.17
N THR A 489 10.34 -6.73 -5.32
CA THR A 489 11.80 -6.87 -5.45
C THR A 489 12.32 -5.97 -6.55
N HIS A 490 13.46 -5.32 -6.34
CA HIS A 490 14.04 -4.35 -7.29
C HIS A 490 14.40 -4.93 -8.68
N PHE A 491 14.50 -6.25 -8.80
CA PHE A 491 15.01 -6.94 -9.99
C PHE A 491 13.94 -7.50 -10.93
N ILE A 492 12.67 -7.36 -10.58
CA ILE A 492 11.59 -7.79 -11.49
C ILE A 492 11.66 -6.91 -12.74
N GLU A 493 11.34 -7.51 -13.89
CA GLU A 493 11.21 -6.81 -15.15
C GLU A 493 9.76 -6.34 -15.34
N TRP A 494 9.62 -5.10 -15.83
CA TRP A 494 8.37 -4.37 -15.95
C TRP A 494 8.18 -3.95 -17.41
N PRO A 495 7.82 -4.88 -18.33
CA PRO A 495 7.44 -4.47 -19.66
C PRO A 495 6.27 -3.48 -19.55
N VAL A 496 6.38 -2.38 -20.29
CA VAL A 496 5.36 -1.34 -20.37
C VAL A 496 4.74 -1.44 -21.76
N PRO A 497 3.41 -1.53 -21.89
CA PRO A 497 2.80 -1.68 -23.19
C PRO A 497 2.96 -0.42 -24.06
N PRO A 498 3.16 -0.56 -25.38
CA PRO A 498 3.07 0.56 -26.30
C PRO A 498 1.72 1.27 -26.19
N PRO A 499 1.67 2.61 -26.30
CA PRO A 499 2.78 3.49 -26.68
C PRO A 499 3.62 4.01 -25.51
N LEU A 500 3.28 3.68 -24.25
CA LEU A 500 4.01 4.19 -23.08
C LEU A 500 5.44 3.64 -22.98
N GLU A 501 5.74 2.51 -23.63
CA GLU A 501 7.09 1.95 -23.72
C GLU A 501 8.11 2.99 -24.20
N ALA A 502 7.83 3.66 -25.32
CA ALA A 502 8.73 4.65 -25.90
C ALA A 502 8.98 5.86 -24.97
N ILE A 503 7.94 6.29 -24.24
CA ILE A 503 8.04 7.34 -23.22
C ILE A 503 8.99 6.90 -22.10
N VAL A 504 8.81 5.68 -21.61
CA VAL A 504 9.61 5.11 -20.54
C VAL A 504 11.06 4.94 -20.96
N GLU A 505 11.33 4.34 -22.13
CA GLU A 505 12.68 4.12 -22.66
C GLU A 505 13.45 5.43 -22.84
N ALA A 506 12.81 6.46 -23.39
CA ALA A 506 13.43 7.78 -23.52
C ALA A 506 13.78 8.40 -22.16
N CYS A 507 12.89 8.26 -21.16
CA CYS A 507 13.13 8.78 -19.82
C CYS A 507 14.25 8.04 -19.08
N ILE A 508 14.29 6.70 -19.17
CA ILE A 508 15.26 5.88 -18.42
C ILE A 508 16.61 5.70 -19.15
N CYS A 509 16.92 6.56 -20.12
CA CYS A 509 18.22 6.54 -20.78
C CYS A 509 19.35 6.73 -19.74
N PRO A 510 20.39 5.87 -19.72
CA PRO A 510 21.48 6.00 -18.76
C PRO A 510 22.20 7.35 -18.83
N ARG A 511 22.32 7.92 -20.03
CA ARG A 511 22.96 9.22 -20.29
C ARG A 511 21.96 10.37 -20.05
N PRO A 512 22.15 11.23 -19.04
CA PRO A 512 21.21 12.30 -18.70
C PRO A 512 20.94 13.28 -19.84
N GLU A 513 21.96 13.56 -20.66
CA GLU A 513 21.91 14.45 -21.81
C GLU A 513 21.03 13.94 -22.96
N GLU A 514 20.81 12.64 -23.04
CA GLU A 514 19.97 12.01 -24.08
C GLU A 514 18.50 11.85 -23.66
N ARG A 515 18.20 12.07 -22.38
CA ARG A 515 16.81 12.07 -21.90
C ARG A 515 16.09 13.28 -22.49
N PRO A 516 14.78 13.20 -22.77
CA PRO A 516 14.01 14.34 -23.25
C PRO A 516 14.01 15.51 -22.24
N THR A 517 13.72 16.72 -22.69
CA THR A 517 13.28 17.80 -21.79
C THR A 517 11.82 17.59 -21.40
N LEU A 518 11.32 18.31 -20.39
CA LEU A 518 9.88 18.29 -20.06
C LEU A 518 9.01 18.75 -21.25
N ALA A 519 9.52 19.68 -22.06
CA ALA A 519 8.84 20.14 -23.27
C ALA A 519 8.78 19.04 -24.34
N ASP A 520 9.90 18.36 -24.61
CA ASP A 520 9.94 17.24 -25.56
C ASP A 520 9.01 16.12 -25.09
N LEU A 521 9.07 15.79 -23.79
CA LEU A 521 8.24 14.74 -23.20
C LEU A 521 6.75 15.07 -23.31
N ARG A 522 6.36 16.34 -23.14
CA ARG A 522 4.98 16.79 -23.34
C ARG A 522 4.52 16.56 -24.78
N ILE A 523 5.37 16.84 -25.77
CA ILE A 523 5.08 16.59 -27.18
C ILE A 523 4.88 15.09 -27.42
N MET A 524 5.84 14.27 -26.98
CA MET A 524 5.78 12.80 -27.13
C MET A 524 4.48 12.22 -26.54
N VAL A 525 4.09 12.68 -25.34
CA VAL A 525 2.87 12.23 -24.67
C VAL A 525 1.61 12.78 -25.36
N GLY A 526 1.67 14.03 -25.86
CA GLY A 526 0.59 14.67 -26.60
C GLY A 526 0.20 13.93 -27.88
N GLU A 527 1.17 13.34 -28.57
CA GLU A 527 1.00 12.58 -29.82
C GLU A 527 0.36 11.19 -29.61
N ILE A 528 0.28 10.70 -28.38
CA ILE A 528 -0.38 9.41 -28.07
C ILE A 528 -1.86 9.49 -28.46
N GLN A 529 -2.29 8.61 -29.36
CA GLN A 529 -3.70 8.46 -29.73
C GLN A 529 -4.43 7.59 -28.69
N THR A 530 -5.50 8.13 -28.10
CA THR A 530 -6.33 7.48 -27.07
C THR A 530 -7.74 7.28 -27.59
#